data_AF-A0A453GZQ0-F1
#
_entry.id   AF-A0A453GZQ0-F1
#
_cell.length_a   1.000
_cell.length_b   1.000
_cell.length_c   1.000
_cell.angle_alpha   90.00
_cell.angle_beta   90.00
_cell.angle_gamma   90.00
#
_symmetry.space_group_name_H-M   'P 1'
#
loop_
_entity.id
_entity.type
_entity.pdbx_description
1 polymer ?
#
loop_
_entity_poly.entity_id
_entity_poly.type
_entity_poly.pdbx_seq_one_letter_code
_entity_poly.pdbx_strand_id
1 'polypeptide(L)'
;MLVSFRNLAFQLNSRDFKIQNIVGSCDVKFPIRLEGLAYSHGAFSSYEPELFPGLIYRMKQPKIVLLIFVSGKIVLTGAKVREETYTAFENIYPVLTEFRKVQQWINSPDSQLQGPVGFCHLESRDC
;
A
#
# COMPACT_ATOMS: atom_id res chain seq x y z
N MET A 1 -36.43 -12.66 -28.09
CA MET A 1 -36.14 -14.10 -28.16
C MET A 1 -35.39 -14.48 -26.88
N LEU A 2 -36.11 -14.93 -25.86
CA LEU A 2 -35.55 -15.38 -24.58
C LEU A 2 -35.61 -16.91 -24.57
N VAL A 3 -34.46 -17.57 -24.66
CA VAL A 3 -34.38 -19.03 -24.46
C VAL A 3 -34.06 -19.26 -22.99
N SER A 4 -35.07 -19.67 -22.23
CA SER A 4 -34.90 -20.21 -20.88
C SER A 4 -34.18 -21.56 -20.97
N PHE A 5 -32.95 -21.63 -20.48
CA PHE A 5 -32.26 -22.91 -20.27
C PHE A 5 -32.78 -23.56 -18.99
N ARG A 6 -33.73 -24.49 -19.15
CA ARG A 6 -34.20 -25.42 -18.13
C ARG A 6 -33.06 -26.34 -17.70
N ASN A 7 -32.87 -26.46 -16.39
CA ASN A 7 -32.48 -27.67 -15.66
C ASN A 7 -31.50 -28.61 -16.41
N LEU A 8 -30.21 -28.27 -16.41
CA LEU A 8 -29.18 -29.29 -16.36
C LEU A 8 -28.78 -29.45 -14.90
N ALA A 9 -29.21 -30.55 -14.27
CA ALA A 9 -28.62 -31.05 -13.05
C ALA A 9 -27.17 -31.50 -13.37
N PHE A 10 -26.26 -30.54 -13.47
CA PHE A 10 -24.84 -30.82 -13.55
C PHE A 10 -24.42 -31.31 -12.16
N GLN A 11 -24.18 -32.62 -12.05
CA GLN A 11 -23.50 -33.22 -10.93
C GLN A 11 -22.12 -32.55 -10.82
N LEU A 12 -22.03 -31.47 -10.04
CA LEU A 12 -20.78 -30.87 -9.64
C LEU A 12 -20.09 -31.89 -8.73
N ASN A 13 -19.39 -32.86 -9.33
CA ASN A 13 -18.24 -33.47 -8.66
C ASN A 13 -17.44 -32.30 -8.12
N SER A 14 -17.29 -32.22 -6.81
CA SER A 14 -16.58 -31.15 -6.11
C SER A 14 -15.14 -31.14 -6.58
N ARG A 15 -14.88 -30.41 -7.68
CA ARG A 15 -13.56 -30.20 -8.26
C ARG A 15 -12.75 -29.40 -7.24
N ASP A 16 -11.50 -29.78 -7.07
CA ASP A 16 -10.56 -29.23 -6.08
C ASP A 16 -10.58 -27.69 -6.04
N PHE A 17 -11.18 -27.12 -4.99
CA PHE A 17 -11.14 -25.70 -4.75
C PHE A 17 -9.75 -25.31 -4.22
N LYS A 18 -9.01 -24.52 -5.01
CA LYS A 18 -7.68 -24.05 -4.64
C LYS A 18 -7.53 -22.56 -4.87
N ILE A 19 -7.21 -21.84 -3.80
CA ILE A 19 -6.84 -20.41 -3.85
C ILE A 19 -5.61 -20.25 -4.74
N GLN A 20 -5.74 -19.40 -5.77
CA GLN A 20 -4.66 -19.12 -6.71
C GLN A 20 -3.86 -17.89 -6.34
N ASN A 21 -4.52 -16.86 -5.80
CA ASN A 21 -3.90 -15.61 -5.41
C ASN A 21 -4.74 -14.90 -4.35
N ILE A 22 -4.05 -14.26 -3.41
CA ILE A 22 -4.58 -13.33 -2.42
C ILE A 22 -3.91 -11.98 -2.69
N VAL A 23 -4.74 -10.95 -2.80
CA VAL A 23 -4.30 -9.56 -2.93
C VAL A 23 -4.68 -8.82 -1.66
N GLY A 24 -3.69 -8.20 -1.02
CA GLY A 24 -3.87 -7.37 0.17
C GLY A 24 -3.56 -5.90 -0.14
N SER A 25 -4.16 -4.99 0.61
CA SER A 25 -3.80 -3.57 0.58
C SER A 25 -3.66 -3.05 2.00
N CYS A 26 -2.71 -2.14 2.20
CA CYS A 26 -2.49 -1.47 3.48
C CYS A 26 -2.00 -0.03 3.28
N ASP A 27 -1.99 0.75 4.35
CA ASP A 27 -1.62 2.16 4.35
C ASP A 27 -0.79 2.44 5.61
N VAL A 28 0.48 2.81 5.43
CA VAL A 28 1.41 3.11 6.53
C VAL A 28 1.22 4.51 7.11
N LYS A 29 0.33 5.34 6.54
CA LYS A 29 -0.04 6.67 7.05
C LYS A 29 1.10 7.70 7.06
N PHE A 30 2.15 7.47 6.28
CA PHE A 30 3.20 8.47 6.05
C PHE A 30 3.73 8.41 4.62
N PRO A 31 4.15 9.55 4.05
CA PRO A 31 4.72 9.58 2.71
C PRO A 31 6.12 8.94 2.66
N ILE A 32 6.45 8.28 1.54
CA ILE A 32 7.69 7.51 1.35
C ILE A 32 8.54 8.13 0.23
N ARG A 33 9.86 8.18 0.42
CA ARG A 33 10.85 8.60 -0.58
C ARG A 33 11.23 7.42 -1.48
N LEU A 34 10.44 7.20 -2.53
CA LEU A 34 10.59 6.06 -3.45
C LEU A 34 11.92 6.07 -4.22
N GLU A 35 12.45 7.25 -4.55
CA GLU A 35 13.73 7.40 -5.26
C GLU A 35 14.88 6.79 -4.43
N GLY A 36 14.90 7.11 -3.13
CA GLY A 36 15.90 6.57 -2.20
C GLY A 36 15.73 5.07 -1.98
N LEU A 37 14.48 4.61 -1.87
CA LEU A 37 14.18 3.19 -1.75
C LEU A 37 14.63 2.42 -3.00
N ALA A 38 14.35 2.94 -4.19
CA ALA A 38 14.75 2.35 -5.47
C ALA A 38 16.27 2.28 -5.63
N TYR A 39 16.97 3.33 -5.21
CA TYR A 39 18.44 3.36 -5.25
C TYR A 39 19.05 2.33 -4.30
N SER A 40 18.58 2.27 -3.04
CA SER A 40 19.13 1.37 -2.02
C SER A 40 18.74 -0.11 -2.24
N HIS A 41 17.55 -0.38 -2.78
CA HIS A 41 17.02 -1.72 -3.00
C HIS A 41 16.93 -2.10 -4.49
N GLY A 42 17.76 -1.49 -5.36
CA GLY A 42 17.68 -1.62 -6.81
C GLY A 42 17.64 -3.06 -7.36
N ALA A 43 18.26 -4.02 -6.68
CA ALA A 43 18.22 -5.44 -7.06
C ALA A 43 16.81 -6.07 -6.92
N PHE A 44 15.93 -5.46 -6.12
CA PHE A 44 14.58 -5.95 -5.83
C PHE A 44 13.50 -4.97 -6.27
N SER A 45 13.85 -3.71 -6.58
CA SER A 45 12.91 -2.65 -6.91
C SER A 45 13.01 -2.18 -8.36
N SER A 46 11.86 -1.83 -8.93
CA SER A 46 11.79 -1.10 -10.21
C SER A 46 10.91 0.14 -10.00
N TYR A 47 11.44 1.31 -10.33
CA TYR A 47 10.74 2.58 -10.18
C TYR A 47 11.02 3.47 -11.38
N GLU A 48 10.02 3.61 -12.24
CA GLU A 48 10.02 4.43 -13.45
C GLU A 48 8.74 5.27 -13.42
N PRO A 49 8.73 6.43 -12.74
CA PRO A 49 7.52 7.20 -12.47
C PRO A 49 6.78 7.66 -13.73
N GLU A 50 7.50 7.82 -14.84
CA GLU A 50 6.94 8.13 -16.16
C GLU A 50 6.10 6.97 -16.74
N LEU A 51 6.41 5.73 -16.37
CA LEU A 51 5.71 4.53 -16.83
C LEU A 51 4.65 4.06 -15.83
N PHE A 52 4.97 4.15 -14.52
CA PHE A 52 4.08 3.71 -13.45
C PHE A 52 4.35 4.52 -12.17
N PRO A 53 3.31 5.11 -11.53
CA PRO A 53 3.49 6.02 -10.39
C PRO A 53 3.90 5.34 -9.08
N GLY A 54 3.98 4.01 -9.02
CA GLY A 54 4.38 3.25 -7.84
C GLY A 54 5.74 2.57 -8.03
N LEU A 55 6.40 2.26 -6.91
CA LEU A 55 7.58 1.40 -6.92
C LEU A 55 7.14 -0.07 -6.87
N ILE A 56 7.66 -0.88 -7.78
CA ILE A 56 7.45 -2.33 -7.81
C ILE A 56 8.57 -2.98 -7.01
N TYR A 57 8.25 -3.59 -5.87
CA TYR A 57 9.22 -4.32 -5.03
C TYR A 57 8.96 -5.82 -5.10
N ARG A 58 9.99 -6.60 -5.46
CA ARG A 58 9.92 -8.06 -5.61
C ARG A 58 10.62 -8.73 -4.41
N MET A 59 9.82 -9.11 -3.41
CA MET A 59 10.31 -9.85 -2.26
C MET A 59 10.56 -11.32 -2.63
N LYS A 60 11.71 -11.86 -2.24
CA LYS A 60 12.06 -13.28 -2.50
C LYS A 60 11.40 -14.23 -1.51
N GLN A 61 11.30 -13.84 -0.24
CA GLN A 61 10.76 -14.68 0.82
C GLN A 61 9.94 -13.84 1.82
N PRO A 62 8.60 -14.03 1.88
CA PRO A 62 7.79 -14.82 0.94
C PRO A 62 7.82 -14.24 -0.48
N LYS A 63 7.48 -15.06 -1.50
CA LYS A 63 7.51 -14.64 -2.91
C LYS A 63 6.31 -13.74 -3.24
N ILE A 64 6.44 -12.46 -2.89
CA ILE A 64 5.37 -11.45 -2.99
C ILE A 64 5.87 -10.26 -3.82
N VAL A 65 4.96 -9.67 -4.58
CA VAL A 65 5.17 -8.40 -5.25
C VAL A 65 4.42 -7.33 -4.47
N LEU A 66 5.11 -6.25 -4.11
CA LEU A 66 4.55 -5.08 -3.46
C LEU A 66 4.54 -3.91 -4.44
N LEU A 67 3.43 -3.19 -4.50
CA LEU A 67 3.31 -1.91 -5.19
C LEU A 67 3.24 -0.83 -4.13
N ILE A 68 4.27 0.01 -4.04
CA ILE A 68 4.44 1.01 -2.99
C ILE A 68 4.26 2.40 -3.61
N PHE A 69 3.35 3.19 -3.05
CA PHE A 69 3.07 4.54 -3.55
C PHE A 69 3.66 5.60 -2.63
N VAL A 70 3.98 6.77 -3.18
CA VAL A 70 4.51 7.92 -2.44
C VAL A 70 3.62 8.31 -1.26
N SER A 71 2.31 8.07 -1.35
CA SER A 71 1.32 8.35 -0.30
C SER A 71 1.41 7.47 0.94
N GLY A 72 2.18 6.36 0.89
CA GLY A 72 2.19 5.35 1.94
C GLY A 72 1.19 4.21 1.75
N LYS A 73 0.38 4.27 0.68
CA LYS A 73 -0.46 3.13 0.26
C LYS A 73 0.40 2.03 -0.34
N ILE A 74 0.05 0.79 -0.03
CA ILE A 74 0.77 -0.41 -0.47
C ILE A 74 -0.24 -1.46 -0.93
N VAL A 75 0.06 -2.14 -2.03
CA VAL A 75 -0.67 -3.31 -2.51
C VAL A 75 0.28 -4.51 -2.52
N LEU A 76 -0.13 -5.63 -1.93
CA LEU A 76 0.61 -6.89 -1.91
C LEU A 76 -0.13 -7.92 -2.77
N THR A 77 0.58 -8.62 -3.66
CA THR A 77 0.01 -9.65 -4.53
C THR A 77 0.97 -10.81 -4.71
N GLY A 78 0.43 -12.00 -5.02
CA GLY A 78 1.18 -13.23 -5.21
C GLY A 78 1.13 -14.20 -4.03
N ALA A 79 0.37 -13.87 -2.99
CA ALA A 79 0.20 -14.73 -1.83
C ALA A 79 -0.77 -15.88 -2.12
N LYS A 80 -0.48 -17.07 -1.60
CA LYS A 80 -1.39 -18.23 -1.66
C LYS A 80 -2.13 -18.46 -0.36
N VAL A 81 -1.54 -17.99 0.74
CA VAL A 81 -2.10 -18.04 2.09
C VAL A 81 -2.01 -16.66 2.73
N ARG A 82 -2.88 -16.39 3.72
CA ARG A 82 -2.99 -15.05 4.30
C ARG A 82 -1.71 -14.66 5.05
N GLU A 83 -1.08 -15.62 5.69
CA GLU A 83 0.12 -15.48 6.50
C GLU A 83 1.28 -14.87 5.69
N GLU A 84 1.42 -15.24 4.41
CA GLU A 84 2.43 -14.66 3.51
C GLU A 84 2.24 -13.14 3.33
N THR A 85 1.01 -12.64 3.37
CA THR A 85 0.77 -11.19 3.27
C THR A 85 1.22 -10.45 4.54
N TYR A 86 0.98 -11.03 5.72
CA TYR A 86 1.44 -10.46 6.99
C TYR A 86 2.96 -10.48 7.10
N THR A 87 3.59 -11.62 6.83
CA THR A 87 5.07 -11.73 6.85
C THR A 87 5.72 -10.78 5.84
N ALA A 88 5.15 -10.62 4.64
CA ALA A 88 5.66 -9.67 3.65
C ALA A 88 5.58 -8.22 4.16
N PHE A 89 4.48 -7.87 4.83
CA PHE A 89 4.31 -6.54 5.41
C PHE A 89 5.30 -6.30 6.56
N GLU A 90 5.46 -7.25 7.48
CA GLU A 90 6.41 -7.17 8.59
C GLU A 90 7.86 -7.00 8.11
N ASN A 91 8.24 -7.72 7.06
CA ASN A 91 9.58 -7.63 6.47
C ASN A 91 9.86 -6.27 5.82
N ILE A 92 8.87 -5.67 5.15
CA ILE A 92 9.06 -4.40 4.43
C ILE A 92 8.90 -3.18 5.34
N TYR A 93 8.08 -3.26 6.38
CA TYR A 93 7.76 -2.14 7.27
C TYR A 93 8.98 -1.37 7.82
N PRO A 94 10.05 -2.01 8.34
CA PRO A 94 11.24 -1.28 8.82
C PRO A 94 11.92 -0.50 7.69
N VAL A 95 12.01 -1.09 6.49
CA VAL A 95 12.56 -0.43 5.31
C VAL A 95 11.73 0.81 4.96
N LEU A 96 10.40 0.69 4.91
CA LEU A 96 9.53 1.84 4.59
C LEU A 96 9.67 2.97 5.62
N THR A 97 9.86 2.63 6.89
CA THR A 97 10.07 3.59 7.98
C THR A 97 11.37 4.37 7.80
N GLU A 98 12.45 3.72 7.35
CA GLU A 98 13.73 4.36 7.04
C GLU A 98 13.60 5.39 5.91
N PHE A 99 12.75 5.13 4.91
CA PHE A 99 12.50 6.03 3.78
C PHE A 99 11.32 6.98 3.99
N ARG A 100 10.83 7.16 5.22
CA ARG A 100 9.76 8.12 5.54
C ARG A 100 10.20 9.55 5.18
N LYS A 101 9.36 10.28 4.42
CA LYS A 101 9.55 11.72 4.19
C LYS A 101 9.18 12.46 5.47
N VAL A 102 10.13 13.21 6.04
CA VAL A 102 9.82 14.19 7.10
C VAL A 102 9.01 15.31 6.45
N GLN A 103 7.79 15.57 6.93
CA GLN A 103 7.01 16.70 6.43
C GLN A 103 7.77 17.98 6.75
N GLN A 104 8.18 18.71 5.71
CA GLN A 104 8.88 19.97 5.80
C GLN A 104 7.89 21.09 6.13
N TRP A 105 7.41 21.17 7.36
CA TRP A 105 6.69 22.36 7.87
C TRP A 105 7.56 23.19 8.84
N ILE A 106 8.81 22.78 9.07
CA ILE A 106 9.70 23.40 10.08
C ILE A 106 10.81 24.26 9.46
N ASN A 107 11.05 24.23 8.13
CA ASN A 107 12.20 24.92 7.51
C ASN A 107 11.83 25.90 6.37
N SER A 108 10.64 26.50 6.40
CA SER A 108 10.33 27.61 5.49
C SER A 108 10.67 28.95 6.16
N PRO A 109 11.59 29.77 5.60
CA PRO A 109 11.91 31.10 6.12
C PRO A 109 10.77 32.12 5.99
N ASP A 110 9.67 31.78 5.30
CA ASP A 110 8.46 32.61 5.19
C ASP A 110 7.53 32.55 6.42
N SER A 111 7.99 31.98 7.53
CA SER A 111 7.25 31.89 8.80
C SER A 111 7.37 33.13 9.70
N GLN A 112 7.74 34.30 9.15
CA GLN A 112 7.82 35.57 9.88
C GLN A 112 6.58 36.47 9.71
N LEU A 113 5.50 36.00 9.09
CA LEU A 113 4.25 36.75 9.00
C LEU A 113 3.02 35.93 9.40
N GLN A 114 2.94 35.51 10.67
CA GLN A 114 1.66 35.57 11.40
C GLN A 114 1.87 35.45 12.91
N GLY A 115 1.33 36.45 13.61
CA GLY A 115 1.44 36.66 15.05
C GLY A 115 0.59 35.70 15.91
N PRO A 116 0.26 36.10 17.15
CA PRO A 116 0.62 35.35 18.34
C PRO A 116 -0.33 34.20 18.68
N VAL A 117 0.28 33.18 19.29
CA VAL A 117 -0.29 32.16 20.19
C VAL A 117 -1.61 32.53 20.86
N GLY A 118 -2.61 31.66 20.71
CA GLY A 118 -3.76 31.61 21.61
C GLY A 118 -5.04 31.10 20.94
N PHE A 119 -5.44 29.89 21.29
CA PHE A 119 -6.69 29.58 22.01
C PHE A 119 -7.25 28.22 21.60
N CYS A 120 -7.29 27.33 22.58
CA CYS A 120 -8.22 26.22 22.65
C CYS A 120 -9.65 26.73 22.41
N HIS A 121 -10.43 26.04 21.57
CA HIS A 121 -11.86 25.98 21.82
C HIS A 121 -12.36 24.54 21.76
N LEU A 122 -12.84 24.16 22.93
CA LEU A 122 -13.54 22.96 23.32
C LEU A 122 -14.92 22.92 22.65
N GLU A 123 -15.46 21.70 22.56
CA GLU A 123 -16.82 21.33 22.16
C GLU A 123 -17.97 22.22 22.65
N SER A 124 -19.03 22.26 21.83
CA SER A 124 -20.45 22.05 22.19
C SER A 124 -21.43 23.14 21.74
N ARG A 125 -22.43 22.69 20.99
CA ARG A 125 -23.87 23.03 21.06
C ARG A 125 -24.41 24.28 20.35
N ASP A 126 -25.40 23.95 19.51
CA ASP A 126 -26.68 24.60 19.24
C ASP A 126 -26.71 25.83 18.31
N CYS A 127 -26.95 25.55 17.02
CA CYS A 127 -28.12 26.04 16.28
C CYS A 127 -28.42 25.11 15.08
#